data_AF-A0A260PK12-F1
#
_entry.id   AF-A0A260PK12-F1
#
_cell.length_a   1.000
_cell.length_b   1.000
_cell.length_c   1.000
_cell.angle_alpha   90.00
_cell.angle_beta   90.00
_cell.angle_gamma   90.00
#
_symmetry.space_group_name_H-M   'P 1'
#
loop_
_entity.id
_entity.type
_entity.pdbx_description
1 polymer ?
#
loop_
_entity_poly.entity_id
_entity_poly.type
_entity_poly.pdbx_seq_one_letter_code
_entity_poly.pdbx_strand_id
1 'polypeptide(L)'
;MQQLQMGQNCVLGGNHLSIEFTDQKGASDAELMAVLVGRDSRARSDEDLVFFNRVSSPCQGVVLAGARQIELRLDRLSVDVPRVVVAVADGGTSAGRTCFDGGVVSVRSDEGFDAIHQLGGLTSERCVVLVEVYRARERWKLRAVSQGWSDGVSAFVESYGIEVDSDADARVDGGEAGSVAVSMIVVPDQFAGDPIGSGEVAWRKKRAGESLNKFDELHAVEYEAGLVRGTHFLKWGEEVARLKREGHLVEALEMLLEVIAATEREQAQEHANAPVRAAYFGRPVEEIVVRETPPGWTHNAAIVYRKLGDLRGEIAVVDRWLAHAGDSSKWVGATHAKLIARRQKAFELLQKSSG
;
A
#
# COMPACT_ATOMS: atom_id res chain seq x y z
N MET A 1 6.65 6.17 33.65
CA MET A 1 7.62 6.16 32.54
C MET A 1 8.94 5.49 32.92
N GLN A 2 9.18 4.30 32.37
CA GLN A 2 10.44 3.56 32.47
C GLN A 2 11.31 3.85 31.24
N GLN A 3 12.62 4.02 31.40
CA GLN A 3 13.52 4.21 30.26
C GLN A 3 14.25 2.91 29.94
N LEU A 4 14.10 2.41 28.71
CA LEU A 4 14.69 1.16 28.25
C LEU A 4 15.95 1.42 27.43
N GLN A 5 17.00 0.66 27.72
CA GLN A 5 18.23 0.61 26.92
C GLN A 5 18.06 -0.36 25.74
N MET A 6 18.85 -0.17 24.67
CA MET A 6 18.84 -1.08 23.53
C MET A 6 19.06 -2.54 23.99
N GLY A 7 18.19 -3.44 23.56
CA GLY A 7 18.21 -4.86 23.92
C GLY A 7 17.55 -5.18 25.27
N GLN A 8 17.17 -4.18 26.08
CA GLN A 8 16.51 -4.40 27.36
C GLN A 8 15.11 -4.98 27.17
N ASN A 9 14.77 -5.95 28.02
CA ASN A 9 13.46 -6.59 28.06
C ASN A 9 12.69 -6.14 29.30
N CYS A 10 11.41 -5.84 29.16
CA CYS A 10 10.49 -5.53 30.26
C CYS A 10 9.22 -6.37 30.14
N VAL A 11 8.59 -6.72 31.26
CA VAL A 11 7.28 -7.39 31.26
C VAL A 11 6.21 -6.34 30.99
N LEU A 12 5.31 -6.61 30.04
CA LEU A 12 4.19 -5.72 29.73
C LEU A 12 3.07 -5.88 30.77
N GLY A 13 2.44 -4.75 31.11
CA GLY A 13 1.12 -4.71 31.76
C GLY A 13 0.06 -4.31 30.74
N GLY A 14 -1.16 -4.83 30.87
CA GLY A 14 -2.24 -4.61 29.91
C GLY A 14 -2.14 -5.41 28.61
N ASN A 15 -3.27 -5.48 27.90
CA ASN A 15 -3.38 -6.09 26.58
C ASN A 15 -3.57 -5.07 25.46
N HIS A 16 -3.95 -3.83 25.81
CA HIS A 16 -4.10 -2.74 24.85
C HIS A 16 -2.92 -1.78 24.97
N LEU A 17 -2.11 -1.68 23.91
CA LEU A 17 -0.94 -0.82 23.88
C LEU A 17 -1.07 0.25 22.81
N SER A 18 -0.64 1.47 23.14
CA SER A 18 -0.40 2.53 22.17
C SER A 18 1.11 2.75 22.04
N ILE A 19 1.60 2.68 20.81
CA ILE A 19 3.01 2.83 20.46
C ILE A 19 3.15 4.05 19.57
N GLU A 20 3.91 5.04 20.01
CA GLU A 20 4.05 6.34 19.34
C GLU A 20 5.53 6.64 19.10
N PHE A 21 5.85 7.13 17.90
CA PHE A 21 7.21 7.54 17.54
C PHE A 21 7.32 9.06 17.37
N THR A 22 8.33 9.63 18.02
CA THR A 22 8.65 11.06 17.96
C THR A 22 10.10 11.24 17.50
N ASP A 23 10.26 11.95 16.39
CA ASP A 23 11.56 12.39 15.91
C ASP A 23 11.98 13.69 16.62
N GLN A 24 13.23 13.76 17.10
CA GLN A 24 13.78 14.95 17.74
C GLN A 24 14.06 16.10 16.77
N LYS A 25 14.16 15.83 15.46
CA LYS A 25 14.48 16.85 14.43
C LYS A 25 13.24 17.47 13.77
N GLY A 26 12.04 17.02 14.13
CA GLY A 26 10.76 17.66 13.73
C GLY A 26 10.45 17.68 12.23
N ALA A 27 11.23 16.97 11.39
CA ALA A 27 11.19 17.10 9.93
C ALA A 27 11.44 15.77 9.19
N SER A 28 10.94 14.65 9.71
CA SER A 28 10.96 13.37 8.98
C SER A 28 9.56 12.96 8.53
N ASP A 29 9.47 12.45 7.30
CA ASP A 29 8.33 11.69 6.77
C ASP A 29 8.25 10.30 7.40
N ALA A 30 8.53 10.20 8.70
CA ALA A 30 8.59 8.94 9.43
C ALA A 30 7.22 8.25 9.43
N GLU A 31 7.17 7.03 8.90
CA GLU A 31 5.99 6.19 8.85
C GLU A 31 6.22 4.90 9.66
N LEU A 32 5.32 4.62 10.59
CA LEU A 32 5.30 3.38 11.34
C LEU A 32 4.68 2.24 10.53
N MET A 33 5.23 1.05 10.77
CA MET A 33 4.71 -0.22 10.30
C MET A 33 4.88 -1.28 11.36
N ALA A 34 4.15 -2.38 11.22
CA ALA A 34 4.30 -3.53 12.08
C ALA A 34 4.20 -4.85 11.31
N VAL A 35 4.95 -5.84 11.77
CA VAL A 35 4.92 -7.21 11.26
C VAL A 35 4.43 -8.14 12.37
N LEU A 36 3.38 -8.90 12.11
CA LEU A 36 2.94 -10.01 12.95
C LEU A 36 3.81 -11.22 12.59
N VAL A 37 4.56 -11.72 13.56
CA VAL A 37 5.59 -12.73 13.34
C VAL A 37 5.22 -14.05 13.99
N GLY A 38 5.22 -15.09 13.16
CA GLY A 38 5.01 -16.48 13.50
C GLY A 38 6.13 -17.11 14.31
N ARG A 39 5.92 -18.38 14.71
CA ARG A 39 6.87 -19.15 15.54
C ARG A 39 8.19 -19.48 14.82
N ASP A 40 8.17 -19.51 13.49
CA ASP A 40 9.33 -19.69 12.63
C ASP A 40 10.11 -18.38 12.41
N SER A 41 9.76 -17.32 13.15
CA SER A 41 10.32 -15.98 13.00
C SER A 41 10.01 -15.29 11.67
N ARG A 42 9.02 -15.76 10.92
CA ARG A 42 8.54 -15.15 9.67
C ARG A 42 7.09 -14.68 9.79
N ALA A 43 6.66 -13.78 8.94
CA ALA A 43 5.24 -13.52 8.75
C ALA A 43 4.56 -14.77 8.17
N ARG A 44 3.28 -14.99 8.47
CA ARG A 44 2.56 -16.18 7.95
C ARG A 44 2.06 -15.95 6.53
N SER A 45 1.84 -14.69 6.18
CA SER A 45 1.48 -14.19 4.84
C SER A 45 1.71 -12.67 4.81
N ASP A 46 1.59 -12.06 3.65
CA ASP A 46 1.71 -10.59 3.50
C ASP A 46 0.63 -9.82 4.28
N GLU A 47 -0.46 -10.49 4.68
CA GLU A 47 -1.51 -9.89 5.51
C GLU A 47 -1.05 -9.58 6.94
N ASP A 48 0.05 -10.19 7.37
CA ASP A 48 0.68 -9.93 8.65
C ASP A 48 1.55 -8.65 8.62
N LEU A 49 1.63 -7.94 7.49
CA LEU A 49 2.22 -6.61 7.40
C LEU A 49 1.15 -5.50 7.53
N VAL A 50 1.33 -4.63 8.52
CA VAL A 50 0.50 -3.43 8.72
C VAL A 50 1.33 -2.19 8.39
N PHE A 51 0.85 -1.39 7.44
CA PHE A 51 1.54 -0.20 6.91
C PHE A 51 0.52 0.74 6.22
N PHE A 52 0.95 1.84 5.61
CA PHE A 52 0.04 2.87 5.08
C PHE A 52 -0.99 2.37 4.04
N ASN A 53 -0.66 1.35 3.23
CA ASN A 53 -1.63 0.74 2.30
C ASN A 53 -2.52 -0.33 2.94
N ARG A 54 -2.17 -0.82 4.14
CA ARG A 54 -2.93 -1.81 4.91
C ARG A 54 -2.88 -1.44 6.38
N VAL A 55 -3.77 -0.53 6.78
CA VAL A 55 -3.73 0.11 8.10
C VAL A 55 -4.18 -0.79 9.26
N SER A 56 -4.59 -2.03 9.01
CA SER A 56 -4.96 -2.98 10.06
C SER A 56 -4.70 -4.42 9.66
N SER A 57 -4.26 -5.23 10.63
CA SER A 57 -4.22 -6.70 10.50
C SER A 57 -5.63 -7.31 10.44
N PRO A 58 -5.81 -8.49 9.82
CA PRO A 58 -7.12 -9.15 9.72
C PRO A 58 -7.79 -9.39 11.09
N CYS A 59 -6.99 -9.74 12.11
CA CYS A 59 -7.48 -9.97 13.47
C CYS A 59 -7.77 -8.68 14.26
N GLN A 60 -7.50 -7.50 13.70
CA GLN A 60 -7.61 -6.20 14.39
C GLN A 60 -6.77 -6.12 15.69
N GLY A 61 -5.74 -6.97 15.80
CA GLY A 61 -4.76 -7.00 16.88
C GLY A 61 -3.65 -5.97 16.72
N VAL A 62 -3.48 -5.45 15.51
CA VAL A 62 -2.57 -4.35 15.16
C VAL A 62 -3.29 -3.40 14.23
N VAL A 63 -3.31 -2.11 14.57
CA VAL A 63 -3.94 -1.03 13.79
C VAL A 63 -2.99 0.17 13.74
N LEU A 64 -2.75 0.69 12.54
CA LEU A 64 -2.00 1.92 12.31
C LEU A 64 -2.93 3.13 12.44
N ALA A 65 -2.73 3.95 13.47
CA ALA A 65 -3.51 5.13 13.80
C ALA A 65 -2.83 6.40 13.28
N GLY A 66 -2.70 6.51 11.96
CA GLY A 66 -1.90 7.55 11.31
C GLY A 66 -0.42 7.18 11.21
N ALA A 67 0.41 8.09 10.67
CA ALA A 67 1.80 7.75 10.30
C ALA A 67 2.72 7.44 11.49
N ARG A 68 2.40 7.88 12.71
CA ARG A 68 3.33 7.83 13.86
C ARG A 68 2.80 7.08 15.09
N GLN A 69 1.66 6.41 14.96
CA GLN A 69 1.03 5.72 16.09
C GLN A 69 0.48 4.36 15.67
N ILE A 70 0.74 3.33 16.48
CA ILE A 70 0.19 1.98 16.34
C ILE A 70 -0.56 1.61 17.61
N GLU A 71 -1.77 1.10 17.44
CA GLU A 71 -2.58 0.48 18.47
C GLU A 71 -2.47 -1.04 18.39
N LEU A 72 -2.14 -1.66 19.52
CA LEU A 72 -1.96 -3.10 19.68
C LEU A 72 -3.02 -3.67 20.61
N ARG A 73 -3.61 -4.80 20.25
CA ARG A 73 -4.55 -5.59 21.05
C ARG A 73 -4.07 -7.03 21.13
N LEU A 74 -3.30 -7.31 22.18
CA LEU A 74 -2.60 -8.58 22.40
C LEU A 74 -3.54 -9.76 22.62
N ASP A 75 -4.73 -9.49 23.14
CA ASP A 75 -5.82 -10.44 23.36
C ASP A 75 -6.48 -10.92 22.05
N ARG A 76 -6.29 -10.18 20.95
CA ARG A 76 -6.80 -10.54 19.61
C ARG A 76 -5.81 -11.32 18.76
N LEU A 77 -4.55 -11.41 19.18
CA LEU A 77 -3.52 -12.12 18.44
C LEU A 77 -3.70 -13.63 18.58
N SER A 78 -3.58 -14.36 17.45
CA SER A 78 -3.55 -15.82 17.47
C SER A 78 -2.36 -16.32 18.30
N VAL A 79 -2.49 -17.51 18.89
CA VAL A 79 -1.39 -18.24 19.55
C VAL A 79 -0.22 -18.56 18.61
N ASP A 80 -0.46 -18.48 17.30
CA ASP A 80 0.55 -18.65 16.26
C ASP A 80 1.35 -17.37 15.98
N VAL A 81 0.96 -16.22 16.56
CA VAL A 81 1.67 -14.94 16.49
C VAL A 81 2.29 -14.65 17.86
N PRO A 82 3.44 -15.25 18.20
CA PRO A 82 4.11 -14.98 19.48
C PRO A 82 4.82 -13.62 19.52
N ARG A 83 4.94 -12.90 18.40
CA ARG A 83 5.71 -11.65 18.33
C ARG A 83 5.09 -10.66 17.35
N VAL A 84 5.11 -9.38 17.70
CA VAL A 84 4.85 -8.25 16.81
C VAL A 84 6.09 -7.36 16.81
N VAL A 85 6.61 -7.07 15.62
CA VAL A 85 7.75 -6.18 15.42
C VAL A 85 7.22 -4.83 14.96
N VAL A 86 7.63 -3.75 15.62
CA VAL A 86 7.24 -2.39 15.23
C VAL A 86 8.46 -1.66 14.70
N ALA A 87 8.33 -1.10 13.50
CA ALA A 87 9.40 -0.42 12.80
C ALA A 87 8.95 0.95 12.31
N VAL A 88 9.92 1.83 12.05
CA VAL A 88 9.75 3.12 11.39
C VAL A 88 10.54 3.12 10.09
N ALA A 89 10.02 3.79 9.07
CA ALA A 89 10.74 4.02 7.83
C ALA A 89 10.54 5.45 7.31
N ASP A 90 11.37 5.84 6.35
CA ASP A 90 11.21 7.10 5.63
C ASP A 90 10.08 6.97 4.58
N GLY A 91 9.08 7.82 4.66
CA GLY A 91 7.96 7.96 3.71
C GLY A 91 8.35 8.53 2.34
N GLY A 92 9.64 8.82 2.11
CA GLY A 92 10.22 8.99 0.78
C GLY A 92 10.03 10.38 0.16
N THR A 93 9.82 11.40 0.98
CA THR A 93 9.57 12.79 0.55
C THR A 93 10.84 13.66 0.60
N SER A 94 11.90 13.20 1.28
CA SER A 94 13.14 13.94 1.50
C SER A 94 14.30 13.43 0.63
N ALA A 95 14.95 14.32 -0.14
CA ALA A 95 16.10 13.99 -1.01
C ALA A 95 17.44 13.84 -0.26
N GLY A 96 17.45 13.26 0.94
CA GLY A 96 18.64 13.15 1.80
C GLY A 96 18.71 11.84 2.57
N ARG A 97 19.88 11.53 3.16
CA ARG A 97 20.04 10.41 4.10
C ARG A 97 19.16 10.66 5.32
N THR A 98 18.08 9.91 5.46
CA THR A 98 17.27 9.87 6.69
C THR A 98 18.04 9.13 7.77
N CYS A 99 18.02 9.70 8.97
CA CYS A 99 18.69 9.14 10.14
C CYS A 99 17.74 9.28 11.32
N PHE A 100 17.27 8.14 11.84
CA PHE A 100 16.38 8.06 13.01
C PHE A 100 17.14 8.11 14.35
N ASP A 101 18.45 8.35 14.33
CA ASP A 101 19.27 8.44 15.54
C ASP A 101 18.75 9.52 16.50
N GLY A 102 18.62 9.16 17.77
CA GLY A 102 18.03 10.02 18.79
C GLY A 102 16.49 10.08 18.79
N GLY A 103 15.80 9.49 17.80
CA GLY A 103 14.35 9.34 17.81
C GLY A 103 13.85 8.58 19.04
N VAL A 104 12.61 8.81 19.46
CA VAL A 104 12.05 8.22 20.68
C VAL A 104 10.79 7.44 20.35
N VAL A 105 10.74 6.18 20.78
CA VAL A 105 9.51 5.39 20.81
C VAL A 105 8.97 5.34 22.22
N SER A 106 7.68 5.62 22.37
CA SER A 106 6.95 5.48 23.63
C SER A 106 5.90 4.38 23.51
N VAL A 107 5.77 3.57 24.56
CA VAL A 107 4.84 2.45 24.64
C VAL A 107 4.04 2.60 25.93
N ARG A 108 2.73 2.78 25.78
CA ARG A 108 1.79 2.94 26.91
C ARG A 108 0.74 1.85 26.86
N SER A 109 0.24 1.41 28.02
CA SER A 109 -0.93 0.55 28.10
C SER A 109 -2.09 1.23 28.82
N ASP A 110 -3.29 0.68 28.61
CA ASP A 110 -4.49 1.00 29.38
C ASP A 110 -4.35 0.70 30.88
N GLU A 111 -3.56 -0.30 31.25
CA GLU A 111 -3.26 -0.67 32.65
C GLU A 111 -2.06 0.07 33.28
N GLY A 112 -1.64 1.21 32.71
CA GLY A 112 -0.61 2.07 33.32
C GLY A 112 0.84 1.63 33.09
N PHE A 113 1.10 0.67 32.21
CA PHE A 113 2.44 0.45 31.68
C PHE A 113 2.85 1.67 30.86
N ASP A 114 4.09 2.13 31.04
CA ASP A 114 4.59 3.33 30.38
C ASP A 114 6.12 3.25 30.29
N ALA A 115 6.62 3.05 29.08
CA ALA A 115 8.04 2.92 28.78
C ALA A 115 8.44 3.76 27.57
N ILE A 116 9.68 4.24 27.56
CA ILE A 116 10.31 4.93 26.45
C ILE A 116 11.63 4.27 26.08
N HIS A 117 11.96 4.32 24.80
CA HIS A 117 13.28 3.96 24.30
C HIS A 117 13.76 5.04 23.34
N GLN A 118 14.95 5.57 23.59
CA GLN A 118 15.63 6.47 22.67
C GLN A 118 16.54 5.64 21.77
N LEU A 119 16.34 5.78 20.46
CA LEU A 119 17.13 5.10 19.45
C LEU A 119 18.57 5.61 19.47
N GLY A 120 19.51 4.70 19.26
CA GLY A 120 20.94 5.02 19.22
C GLY A 120 21.73 4.09 18.32
N GLY A 121 22.86 4.59 17.82
CA GLY A 121 23.78 3.81 16.99
C GLY A 121 23.35 3.71 15.54
N LEU A 122 22.49 4.64 15.09
CA LEU A 122 21.99 4.71 13.71
C LEU A 122 22.76 5.78 12.94
N THR A 123 22.97 5.53 11.65
CA THR A 123 23.70 6.39 10.74
C THR A 123 22.92 6.65 9.45
N SER A 124 22.71 5.63 8.61
CA SER A 124 22.11 5.73 7.27
C SER A 124 20.80 4.98 7.11
N GLU A 125 20.32 4.35 8.16
CA GLU A 125 19.28 3.34 8.05
C GLU A 125 17.95 3.99 7.68
N ARG A 126 17.36 3.48 6.59
CA ARG A 126 16.10 3.98 6.00
C ARG A 126 14.87 3.29 6.60
N CYS A 127 15.07 2.18 7.30
CA CYS A 127 14.06 1.49 8.10
C CYS A 127 14.69 1.01 9.41
N VAL A 128 14.00 1.13 10.54
CA VAL A 128 14.52 0.81 11.88
C VAL A 128 13.45 0.12 12.71
N VAL A 129 13.78 -1.03 13.31
CA VAL A 129 12.96 -1.68 14.34
C VAL A 129 13.11 -0.92 15.64
N LEU A 130 11.98 -0.43 16.16
CA LEU A 130 11.88 0.36 17.37
C LEU A 130 11.76 -0.54 18.61
N VAL A 131 10.84 -1.49 18.54
CA VAL A 131 10.50 -2.40 19.63
C VAL A 131 9.98 -3.72 19.09
N GLU A 132 10.14 -4.77 19.87
CA GLU A 132 9.42 -6.03 19.69
C GLU A 132 8.49 -6.25 20.89
N VAL A 133 7.24 -6.58 20.61
CA VAL A 133 6.29 -7.08 21.62
C VAL A 133 6.20 -8.58 21.42
N TYR A 134 6.65 -9.36 22.39
CA TYR A 134 6.79 -10.81 22.23
C TYR A 134 6.31 -11.57 23.46
N ARG A 135 5.83 -12.79 23.23
CA ARG A 135 5.35 -13.69 24.26
C ARG A 135 6.48 -14.59 24.74
N ALA A 136 6.84 -14.47 26.01
CA ALA A 136 7.78 -15.36 26.68
C ALA A 136 7.03 -16.18 27.73
N ARG A 137 6.89 -17.49 27.50
CA ARG A 137 6.00 -18.36 28.27
C ARG A 137 4.56 -17.81 28.22
N GLU A 138 3.93 -17.53 29.35
CA GLU A 138 2.55 -17.04 29.42
C GLU A 138 2.44 -15.51 29.47
N ARG A 139 3.56 -14.77 29.42
CA ARG A 139 3.55 -13.30 29.57
C ARG A 139 4.04 -12.60 28.32
N TRP A 140 3.42 -11.48 28.00
CA TRP A 140 3.92 -10.54 27.01
C TRP A 140 5.06 -9.71 27.60
N LYS A 141 6.05 -9.43 26.76
CA LYS A 141 7.23 -8.64 27.08
C LYS A 141 7.49 -7.65 25.96
N LEU A 142 8.01 -6.50 26.34
CA LEU A 142 8.54 -5.49 25.43
C LEU A 142 10.06 -5.65 25.37
N ARG A 143 10.63 -5.57 24.17
CA ARG A 143 12.07 -5.41 23.97
C ARG A 143 12.32 -4.08 23.27
N ALA A 144 13.20 -3.28 23.85
CA ALA A 144 13.73 -2.09 23.18
C ALA A 144 14.77 -2.50 22.13
N VAL A 145 14.66 -1.94 20.92
CA VAL A 145 15.49 -2.28 19.77
C VAL A 145 15.97 -1.00 19.09
N SER A 146 17.09 -1.08 18.36
CA SER A 146 17.58 -0.01 17.47
C SER A 146 18.34 -0.64 16.31
N GLN A 147 17.72 -1.63 15.67
CA GLN A 147 18.30 -2.31 14.52
C GLN A 147 17.76 -1.65 13.27
N GLY A 148 18.63 -1.25 12.36
CA GLY A 148 18.22 -0.62 11.12
C GLY A 148 18.73 -1.32 9.87
N TRP A 149 18.06 -1.01 8.77
CA TRP A 149 18.33 -1.47 7.42
C TRP A 149 18.67 -0.26 6.55
N SER A 150 19.89 -0.21 6.02
CA SER A 150 20.29 0.82 5.05
C SER A 150 19.58 0.65 3.71
N ASP A 151 19.29 -0.59 3.33
CA ASP A 151 18.54 -0.95 2.10
C ASP A 151 17.02 -0.68 2.23
N GLY A 152 16.59 -0.19 3.40
CA GLY A 152 15.23 0.31 3.62
C GLY A 152 14.17 -0.77 3.84
N VAL A 153 12.93 -0.41 3.54
CA VAL A 153 11.73 -1.20 3.88
C VAL A 153 11.73 -2.56 3.20
N SER A 154 12.19 -2.64 1.95
CA SER A 154 12.22 -3.91 1.20
C SER A 154 13.05 -4.98 1.91
N ALA A 155 14.32 -4.68 2.20
CA ALA A 155 15.20 -5.61 2.90
C ALA A 155 14.71 -5.93 4.33
N PHE A 156 14.07 -4.98 5.00
CA PHE A 156 13.46 -5.21 6.31
C PHE A 156 12.31 -6.23 6.21
N VAL A 157 11.35 -6.01 5.32
CA VAL A 157 10.16 -6.86 5.16
C VAL A 157 10.53 -8.25 4.62
N GLU A 158 11.47 -8.33 3.68
CA GLU A 158 12.05 -9.59 3.17
C GLU A 158 12.72 -10.41 4.28
N SER A 159 13.33 -9.75 5.27
CA SER A 159 13.94 -10.46 6.42
C SER A 159 12.92 -11.19 7.29
N TYR A 160 11.64 -10.79 7.24
CA TYR A 160 10.51 -11.49 7.86
C TYR A 160 9.80 -12.43 6.87
N GLY A 161 10.35 -12.61 5.68
CA GLY A 161 9.86 -13.57 4.71
C GLY A 161 8.61 -13.15 3.95
N ILE A 162 8.28 -11.87 4.01
CA ILE A 162 7.26 -11.25 3.16
C ILE A 162 7.99 -10.84 1.89
N GLU A 163 7.50 -11.29 0.75
CA GLU A 163 8.12 -10.95 -0.53
C GLU A 163 7.88 -9.47 -0.79
N VAL A 164 8.97 -8.71 -0.84
CA VAL A 164 8.92 -7.36 -1.36
C VAL A 164 9.43 -7.40 -2.77
N ASP A 165 8.56 -6.92 -3.62
CA ASP A 165 8.84 -6.35 -4.91
C ASP A 165 10.07 -5.39 -4.86
N SER A 166 11.28 -5.94 -5.03
CA SER A 166 12.58 -5.27 -4.82
C SER A 166 12.84 -4.17 -5.87
N ASP A 167 12.67 -2.90 -5.49
CA ASP A 167 12.67 -1.74 -6.42
C ASP A 167 13.72 -0.65 -6.14
N ALA A 168 14.69 -0.89 -5.26
CA ALA A 168 15.49 0.22 -4.75
C ALA A 168 16.89 -0.15 -4.25
N ASP A 169 17.83 -0.40 -5.17
CA ASP A 169 19.16 0.24 -5.17
C ASP A 169 20.07 -0.33 -6.28
N ALA A 170 20.12 0.34 -7.44
CA ALA A 170 21.31 0.44 -8.30
C ALA A 170 21.02 1.33 -9.53
N ARG A 171 21.84 2.37 -9.74
CA ARG A 171 22.04 3.01 -11.05
C ARG A 171 23.46 2.73 -11.52
N VAL A 172 23.62 2.12 -12.70
CA VAL A 172 24.62 2.28 -13.78
C VAL A 172 24.55 0.99 -14.64
N ASP A 173 24.74 0.90 -15.96
CA ASP A 173 25.03 1.77 -17.11
C ASP A 173 24.58 0.95 -18.36
N GLY A 174 24.43 1.59 -19.53
CA GLY A 174 23.70 1.02 -20.68
C GLY A 174 24.39 -0.05 -21.54
N GLY A 175 23.69 -0.46 -22.61
CA GLY A 175 24.27 -1.18 -23.75
C GLY A 175 23.46 -2.35 -24.34
N GLU A 176 22.57 -2.02 -25.30
CA GLU A 176 22.07 -2.77 -26.48
C GLU A 176 21.81 -4.30 -26.55
N ALA A 177 20.54 -4.58 -26.88
CA ALA A 177 20.00 -5.34 -28.02
C ALA A 177 20.22 -6.87 -28.21
N GLY A 178 19.09 -7.61 -28.21
CA GLY A 178 18.85 -8.64 -29.24
C GLY A 178 18.10 -9.93 -28.84
N SER A 179 16.80 -9.97 -29.19
CA SER A 179 16.09 -11.12 -29.80
C SER A 179 15.22 -12.08 -28.95
N VAL A 180 14.01 -12.27 -29.49
CA VAL A 180 12.86 -13.16 -29.19
C VAL A 180 12.00 -12.77 -27.98
N ALA A 181 10.94 -12.00 -28.26
CA ALA A 181 9.99 -11.53 -27.25
C ALA A 181 9.13 -12.67 -26.69
N VAL A 182 9.61 -13.28 -25.60
CA VAL A 182 8.70 -13.72 -24.53
C VAL A 182 7.98 -12.45 -24.06
N SER A 183 6.65 -12.44 -23.99
CA SER A 183 5.94 -11.27 -23.46
C SER A 183 6.49 -10.99 -22.06
N MET A 184 7.09 -9.81 -21.89
CA MET A 184 7.68 -9.39 -20.60
C MET A 184 6.61 -9.26 -19.53
N ILE A 185 5.34 -9.10 -19.93
CA ILE A 185 4.20 -8.94 -19.04
C ILE A 185 3.70 -10.32 -18.58
N VAL A 186 3.77 -10.56 -17.28
CA VAL A 186 3.19 -11.73 -16.61
C VAL A 186 1.75 -11.40 -16.23
N VAL A 187 0.79 -12.13 -16.80
CA VAL A 187 -0.62 -11.97 -16.43
C VAL A 187 -0.84 -12.57 -15.04
N PRO A 188 -1.29 -11.81 -14.02
CA PRO A 188 -1.55 -12.36 -12.70
C PRO A 188 -2.64 -13.42 -12.77
N ASP A 189 -2.58 -14.43 -11.91
CA ASP A 189 -3.61 -15.47 -11.87
C ASP A 189 -4.97 -14.85 -11.48
N GLN A 190 -5.93 -15.00 -12.40
CA GLN A 190 -7.31 -14.53 -12.24
C GLN A 190 -7.97 -15.08 -10.96
N PHE A 191 -7.55 -16.25 -10.46
CA PHE A 191 -8.11 -16.88 -9.26
C PHE A 191 -7.19 -16.81 -8.03
N ALA A 192 -6.01 -16.20 -8.14
CA ALA A 192 -5.12 -16.05 -6.99
C ALA A 192 -5.82 -15.29 -5.85
N GLY A 193 -5.61 -15.81 -4.64
CA GLY A 193 -6.15 -15.31 -3.39
C GLY A 193 -7.67 -15.48 -3.23
N ASP A 194 -8.16 -14.95 -2.12
CA ASP A 194 -9.59 -14.82 -1.88
C ASP A 194 -10.22 -13.82 -2.89
N PRO A 195 -11.50 -14.00 -3.25
CA PRO A 195 -12.19 -13.06 -4.14
C PRO A 195 -12.14 -11.62 -3.61
N ILE A 196 -11.85 -10.65 -4.48
CA ILE A 196 -11.70 -9.23 -4.10
C ILE A 196 -13.01 -8.59 -3.64
N GLY A 197 -14.14 -9.28 -3.80
CA GLY A 197 -15.44 -8.87 -3.28
C GLY A 197 -16.59 -9.65 -3.89
N SER A 198 -17.82 -9.18 -3.64
CA SER A 198 -19.05 -9.79 -4.16
C SER A 198 -19.09 -9.85 -5.69
N GLY A 199 -18.48 -8.86 -6.38
CA GLY A 199 -18.31 -8.86 -7.84
C GLY A 199 -17.57 -10.09 -8.36
N GLU A 200 -16.42 -10.40 -7.76
CA GLU A 200 -15.63 -11.57 -8.15
C GLU A 200 -16.35 -12.87 -7.81
N VAL A 201 -17.01 -12.94 -6.64
CA VAL A 201 -17.80 -14.12 -6.25
C VAL A 201 -18.91 -14.38 -7.26
N ALA A 202 -19.67 -13.35 -7.62
CA ALA A 202 -20.74 -13.47 -8.60
C ALA A 202 -20.21 -13.84 -9.98
N TRP A 203 -19.11 -13.23 -10.42
CA TRP A 203 -18.46 -13.55 -11.69
C TRP A 203 -17.96 -15.00 -11.74
N ARG A 204 -17.32 -15.50 -10.68
CA ARG A 204 -16.87 -16.90 -10.58
C ARG A 204 -18.05 -17.88 -10.68
N LYS A 205 -19.14 -17.62 -9.95
CA LYS A 205 -20.37 -18.41 -10.02
C LYS A 205 -20.99 -18.40 -11.42
N LYS A 206 -21.09 -17.23 -12.07
CA LYS A 206 -21.56 -17.08 -13.46
C LYS A 206 -20.75 -17.96 -14.40
N ARG A 207 -19.41 -17.97 -14.28
CA ARG A 207 -18.52 -18.80 -15.10
C ARG A 207 -18.64 -20.29 -14.81
N ALA A 208 -18.98 -20.67 -13.59
CA ALA A 208 -19.27 -22.05 -13.21
C ALA A 208 -20.65 -22.53 -13.72
N GLY A 209 -21.45 -21.65 -14.34
CA GLY A 209 -22.80 -21.95 -14.78
C GLY A 209 -23.83 -21.99 -13.64
N GLU A 210 -23.50 -21.44 -12.48
CA GLU A 210 -24.42 -21.34 -11.36
C GLU A 210 -25.47 -20.26 -11.60
N SER A 211 -26.69 -20.49 -11.09
CA SER A 211 -27.75 -19.48 -11.13
C SER A 211 -27.41 -18.31 -10.20
N LEU A 212 -27.55 -17.09 -10.71
CA LEU A 212 -27.37 -15.87 -9.94
C LEU A 212 -28.72 -15.21 -9.65
N ASN A 213 -28.77 -14.43 -8.57
CA ASN A 213 -29.86 -13.48 -8.40
C ASN A 213 -29.57 -12.21 -9.23
N LYS A 214 -30.60 -11.38 -9.44
CA LYS A 214 -30.49 -10.16 -10.26
C LYS A 214 -29.40 -9.19 -9.78
N PHE A 215 -29.11 -9.14 -8.49
CA PHE A 215 -28.07 -8.27 -7.94
C PHE A 215 -26.66 -8.81 -8.23
N ASP A 216 -26.46 -10.12 -8.06
CA ASP A 216 -25.21 -10.81 -8.41
C ASP A 216 -24.94 -10.76 -9.92
N GLU A 217 -25.97 -10.82 -10.77
CA GLU A 217 -25.81 -10.66 -12.23
C GLU A 217 -25.19 -9.30 -12.59
N LEU A 218 -25.67 -8.21 -11.96
CA LEU A 218 -25.13 -6.86 -12.18
C LEU A 218 -23.65 -6.77 -11.75
N HIS A 219 -23.36 -7.31 -10.57
CA HIS A 219 -22.01 -7.32 -10.02
C HIS A 219 -21.03 -8.18 -10.81
N ALA A 220 -21.49 -9.30 -11.36
CA ALA A 220 -20.68 -10.13 -12.24
C ALA A 220 -20.30 -9.40 -13.54
N VAL A 221 -21.23 -8.62 -14.12
CA VAL A 221 -20.98 -7.84 -15.34
C VAL A 221 -20.05 -6.65 -15.06
N GLU A 222 -20.18 -6.00 -13.91
CA GLU A 222 -19.24 -4.94 -13.49
C GLU A 222 -17.83 -5.46 -13.33
N TYR A 223 -17.67 -6.57 -12.60
CA TYR A 223 -16.37 -7.22 -12.45
C TYR A 223 -15.78 -7.65 -13.79
N GLU A 224 -16.61 -8.18 -14.70
CA GLU A 224 -16.19 -8.56 -16.04
C GLU A 224 -15.69 -7.37 -16.87
N ALA A 225 -16.30 -6.18 -16.70
CA ALA A 225 -15.86 -4.95 -17.36
C ALA A 225 -14.48 -4.46 -16.87
N GLY A 226 -14.13 -4.77 -15.61
CA GLY A 226 -12.85 -4.48 -14.97
C GLY A 226 -11.70 -5.43 -15.33
N LEU A 227 -11.93 -6.43 -16.20
CA LEU A 227 -10.88 -7.36 -16.63
C LEU A 227 -9.90 -6.71 -17.61
N VAL A 228 -8.62 -7.01 -17.40
CA VAL A 228 -7.47 -6.71 -18.25
C VAL A 228 -6.77 -8.03 -18.54
N ARG A 229 -6.67 -8.42 -19.81
CA ARG A 229 -6.05 -9.70 -20.23
C ARG A 229 -6.58 -10.93 -19.46
N GLY A 230 -7.86 -10.90 -19.08
CA GLY A 230 -8.53 -11.98 -18.32
C GLY A 230 -8.48 -11.85 -16.79
N THR A 231 -7.72 -10.90 -16.25
CA THR A 231 -7.55 -10.69 -14.81
C THR A 231 -8.00 -9.29 -14.39
N HIS A 232 -8.74 -9.20 -13.28
CA HIS A 232 -9.29 -7.92 -12.79
C HIS A 232 -8.20 -6.89 -12.48
N PHE A 233 -8.40 -5.62 -12.85
CA PHE A 233 -7.38 -4.57 -12.73
C PHE A 233 -6.77 -4.44 -11.32
N LEU A 234 -7.55 -4.76 -10.27
CA LEU A 234 -7.08 -4.72 -8.88
C LEU A 234 -5.95 -5.71 -8.56
N LYS A 235 -5.73 -6.74 -9.39
CA LYS A 235 -4.65 -7.73 -9.21
C LYS A 235 -3.36 -7.36 -9.95
N TRP A 236 -3.33 -6.27 -10.71
CA TRP A 236 -2.18 -5.89 -11.55
C TRP A 236 -1.11 -5.07 -10.82
N GLY A 237 -1.29 -4.79 -9.52
CA GLY A 237 -0.42 -3.90 -8.77
C GLY A 237 1.03 -4.38 -8.72
N GLU A 238 1.20 -5.67 -8.41
CA GLU A 238 2.49 -6.35 -8.33
C GLU A 238 3.19 -6.39 -9.68
N GLU A 239 2.48 -6.77 -10.75
CA GLU A 239 3.07 -6.85 -12.08
C GLU A 239 3.50 -5.48 -12.63
N VAL A 240 2.66 -4.45 -12.45
CA VAL A 240 3.02 -3.07 -12.83
C VAL A 240 4.21 -2.59 -12.01
N ALA A 241 4.25 -2.92 -10.72
CA ALA A 241 5.41 -2.62 -9.90
C ALA A 241 6.64 -3.33 -10.48
N ARG A 242 6.57 -4.64 -10.77
CA ARG A 242 7.66 -5.47 -11.29
C ARG A 242 8.27 -4.90 -12.56
N LEU A 243 7.43 -4.57 -13.54
CA LEU A 243 7.86 -3.95 -14.79
C LEU A 243 8.59 -2.62 -14.55
N LYS A 244 8.11 -1.79 -13.61
CA LYS A 244 8.80 -0.53 -13.27
C LYS A 244 10.17 -0.75 -12.62
N ARG A 245 10.34 -1.83 -11.87
CA ARG A 245 11.60 -2.15 -11.17
C ARG A 245 12.68 -2.66 -12.07
N GLU A 246 12.28 -3.55 -12.95
CA GLU A 246 13.14 -4.14 -13.95
C GLU A 246 13.46 -3.15 -15.09
N GLY A 247 12.93 -1.92 -15.03
CA GLY A 247 13.20 -0.87 -16.01
C GLY A 247 12.35 -0.99 -17.29
N HIS A 248 11.39 -1.90 -17.32
CA HIS A 248 10.41 -2.10 -18.39
C HIS A 248 9.30 -1.03 -18.33
N LEU A 249 9.73 0.23 -18.41
CA LEU A 249 8.85 1.40 -18.26
C LEU A 249 7.83 1.52 -19.39
N VAL A 250 8.14 1.04 -20.60
CA VAL A 250 7.21 1.08 -21.73
C VAL A 250 6.08 0.06 -21.50
N GLU A 251 6.42 -1.15 -21.09
CA GLU A 251 5.50 -2.22 -20.77
C GLU A 251 4.67 -1.90 -19.52
N ALA A 252 5.29 -1.31 -18.50
CA ALA A 252 4.59 -0.80 -17.33
C ALA A 252 3.55 0.26 -17.72
N LEU A 253 3.93 1.18 -18.63
CA LEU A 253 3.02 2.19 -19.13
C LEU A 253 1.88 1.58 -19.96
N GLU A 254 2.17 0.63 -20.84
CA GLU A 254 1.17 -0.14 -21.59
C GLU A 254 0.15 -0.77 -20.64
N MET A 255 0.63 -1.48 -19.61
CA MET A 255 -0.23 -2.11 -18.61
C MET A 255 -1.05 -1.10 -17.80
N LEU A 256 -0.44 0.01 -17.40
CA LEU A 256 -1.13 1.08 -16.69
C LEU A 256 -2.26 1.70 -17.54
N LEU A 257 -2.05 1.89 -18.84
CA LEU A 257 -3.07 2.42 -19.73
C LEU A 257 -4.21 1.42 -19.98
N GLU A 258 -3.92 0.12 -20.09
CA GLU A 258 -4.94 -0.93 -20.15
C GLU A 258 -5.77 -1.00 -18.87
N VAL A 259 -5.10 -0.92 -17.72
CA VAL A 259 -5.74 -0.87 -16.39
C VAL A 259 -6.62 0.37 -16.26
N ILE A 260 -6.13 1.56 -16.60
CA ILE A 260 -6.93 2.78 -16.58
C ILE A 260 -8.20 2.61 -17.43
N ALA A 261 -8.05 2.10 -18.66
CA ALA A 261 -9.19 1.82 -19.53
C ALA A 261 -10.19 0.81 -18.92
N ALA A 262 -9.72 -0.18 -18.15
CA ALA A 262 -10.61 -1.10 -17.45
C ALA A 262 -11.34 -0.46 -16.28
N THR A 263 -10.69 0.43 -15.53
CA THR A 263 -11.37 1.17 -14.46
C THR A 263 -12.50 2.04 -15.00
N GLU A 264 -12.27 2.69 -16.15
CA GLU A 264 -13.29 3.49 -16.84
C GLU A 264 -14.46 2.63 -17.34
N ARG A 265 -14.20 1.41 -17.83
CA ARG A 265 -15.24 0.47 -18.25
C ARG A 265 -16.09 -0.02 -17.08
N GLU A 266 -15.46 -0.41 -15.96
CA GLU A 266 -16.20 -0.83 -14.77
C GLU A 266 -17.06 0.31 -14.22
N GLN A 267 -16.52 1.53 -14.14
CA GLN A 267 -17.29 2.70 -13.71
C GLN A 267 -18.48 2.98 -14.65
N ALA A 268 -18.26 2.93 -15.97
CA ALA A 268 -19.34 3.10 -16.94
C ALA A 268 -20.43 2.02 -16.78
N GLN A 269 -20.04 0.79 -16.46
CA GLN A 269 -20.97 -0.31 -16.18
C GLN A 269 -21.75 -0.07 -14.88
N GLU A 270 -21.12 0.44 -13.83
CA GLU A 270 -21.82 0.84 -12.60
C GLU A 270 -22.85 1.95 -12.85
N HIS A 271 -22.51 2.95 -13.67
CA HIS A 271 -23.44 3.99 -14.10
C HIS A 271 -24.63 3.40 -14.87
N ALA A 272 -24.37 2.47 -15.80
CA ALA A 272 -25.42 1.78 -16.55
C ALA A 272 -26.34 0.94 -15.62
N ASN A 273 -25.79 0.42 -14.52
CA ASN A 273 -26.53 -0.35 -13.52
C ASN A 273 -27.25 0.51 -12.48
N ALA A 274 -26.97 1.81 -12.40
CA ALA A 274 -27.55 2.70 -11.39
C ALA A 274 -29.10 2.76 -11.44
N PRO A 275 -29.78 2.84 -12.59
CA PRO A 275 -31.24 2.78 -12.65
C PRO A 275 -31.82 1.46 -12.15
N VAL A 276 -31.13 0.35 -12.39
CA VAL A 276 -31.56 -0.98 -11.94
C VAL A 276 -31.43 -1.08 -10.42
N ARG A 277 -30.33 -0.58 -9.85
CA ARG A 277 -30.13 -0.49 -8.39
C ARG A 277 -31.15 0.43 -7.73
N ALA A 278 -31.41 1.60 -8.32
CA ALA A 278 -32.41 2.55 -7.85
C ALA A 278 -33.80 1.91 -7.74
N ALA A 279 -34.23 1.21 -8.80
CA ALA A 279 -35.49 0.46 -8.79
C ALA A 279 -35.50 -0.67 -7.74
N TYR A 280 -34.38 -1.38 -7.57
CA TYR A 280 -34.26 -2.47 -6.60
C TYR A 280 -34.35 -1.99 -5.14
N PHE A 281 -33.67 -0.88 -4.81
CA PHE A 281 -33.65 -0.32 -3.46
C PHE A 281 -34.78 0.68 -3.18
N GLY A 282 -35.60 1.01 -4.17
CA GLY A 282 -36.67 2.01 -4.04
C GLY A 282 -36.14 3.42 -3.77
N ARG A 283 -34.98 3.77 -4.36
CA ARG A 283 -34.33 5.09 -4.19
C ARG A 283 -34.24 5.84 -5.52
N PRO A 284 -34.16 7.18 -5.51
CA PRO A 284 -33.82 7.96 -6.71
C PRO A 284 -32.47 7.55 -7.30
N VAL A 285 -32.30 7.69 -8.62
CA VAL A 285 -31.05 7.31 -9.31
C VAL A 285 -29.89 8.19 -8.85
N GLU A 286 -30.17 9.46 -8.56
CA GLU A 286 -29.21 10.48 -8.11
C GLU A 286 -28.61 10.15 -6.74
N GLU A 287 -29.28 9.28 -5.97
CA GLU A 287 -28.82 8.81 -4.67
C GLU A 287 -27.98 7.53 -4.73
N ILE A 288 -27.87 6.90 -5.91
CA ILE A 288 -27.02 5.73 -6.11
C ILE A 288 -25.57 6.19 -6.26
N VAL A 289 -24.75 5.80 -5.30
CA VAL A 289 -23.32 6.08 -5.31
C VAL A 289 -22.64 5.15 -6.33
N VAL A 290 -21.98 5.75 -7.31
CA VAL A 290 -21.08 5.07 -8.26
C VAL A 290 -19.65 5.36 -7.84
N ARG A 291 -18.78 4.35 -7.87
CA ARG A 291 -17.39 4.49 -7.43
C ARG A 291 -16.61 5.40 -8.38
N GLU A 292 -15.64 6.12 -7.85
CA GLU A 292 -14.66 6.85 -8.68
C GLU A 292 -13.67 5.88 -9.33
N THR A 293 -13.21 6.17 -10.56
CA THR A 293 -12.03 5.49 -11.11
C THR A 293 -10.81 5.69 -10.19
N PRO A 294 -10.15 4.62 -9.71
CA PRO A 294 -9.06 4.73 -8.74
C PRO A 294 -7.92 5.64 -9.25
N PRO A 295 -7.66 6.79 -8.62
CA PRO A 295 -6.68 7.77 -9.12
C PRO A 295 -5.22 7.28 -9.04
N GLY A 296 -4.95 6.23 -8.27
CA GLY A 296 -3.61 5.66 -8.09
C GLY A 296 -3.00 5.11 -9.37
N TRP A 297 -3.81 4.55 -10.28
CA TRP A 297 -3.34 4.04 -11.57
C TRP A 297 -2.90 5.17 -12.49
N THR A 298 -3.72 6.22 -12.61
CA THR A 298 -3.37 7.46 -13.32
C THR A 298 -2.10 8.09 -12.75
N HIS A 299 -1.97 8.13 -11.42
CA HIS A 299 -0.77 8.69 -10.78
C HIS A 299 0.49 7.90 -11.12
N ASN A 300 0.41 6.56 -11.15
CA ASN A 300 1.51 5.71 -11.60
C ASN A 300 1.87 5.95 -13.07
N ALA A 301 0.87 6.03 -13.96
CA ALA A 301 1.10 6.32 -15.37
C ALA A 301 1.82 7.67 -15.56
N ALA A 302 1.37 8.71 -14.84
CA ALA A 302 2.01 10.02 -14.83
C ALA A 302 3.46 9.98 -14.34
N ILE A 303 3.78 9.13 -13.35
CA ILE A 303 5.17 8.91 -12.91
C ILE A 303 6.00 8.27 -14.01
N VAL A 304 5.47 7.25 -14.68
CA VAL A 304 6.19 6.53 -15.73
C VAL A 304 6.44 7.42 -16.95
N TYR A 305 5.45 8.21 -17.38
CA TYR A 305 5.63 9.23 -18.41
C TYR A 305 6.76 10.21 -18.07
N ARG A 306 6.83 10.72 -16.82
CA ARG A 306 7.96 11.57 -16.38
C ARG A 306 9.29 10.86 -16.54
N LYS A 307 9.38 9.60 -16.09
CA LYS A 307 10.63 8.81 -16.17
C LYS A 307 11.07 8.59 -17.62
N LEU A 308 10.12 8.47 -18.54
CA LEU A 308 10.36 8.37 -19.99
C LEU A 308 10.65 9.73 -20.66
N GLY A 309 10.60 10.83 -19.91
CA GLY A 309 10.80 12.18 -20.46
C GLY A 309 9.60 12.74 -21.24
N ASP A 310 8.46 12.05 -21.23
CA ASP A 310 7.26 12.47 -21.95
C ASP A 310 6.33 13.31 -21.06
N LEU A 311 6.63 14.60 -20.98
CA LEU A 311 5.81 15.57 -20.25
C LEU A 311 4.40 15.74 -20.86
N ARG A 312 4.24 15.52 -22.17
CA ARG A 312 2.94 15.67 -22.86
C ARG A 312 2.03 14.49 -22.52
N GLY A 313 2.54 13.27 -22.56
CA GLY A 313 1.83 12.06 -22.15
C GLY A 313 1.41 12.14 -20.68
N GLU A 314 2.26 12.66 -19.81
CA GLU A 314 1.92 12.88 -18.41
C GLU A 314 0.77 13.87 -18.21
N ILE A 315 0.76 14.99 -18.94
CA ILE A 315 -0.36 15.93 -18.89
C ILE A 315 -1.64 15.24 -19.41
N ALA A 316 -1.53 14.56 -20.55
CA ALA A 316 -2.67 13.94 -21.23
C ALA A 316 -3.34 12.85 -20.37
N VAL A 317 -2.57 12.03 -19.65
CA VAL A 317 -3.15 10.98 -18.80
C VAL A 317 -3.87 11.56 -17.59
N VAL A 318 -3.37 12.65 -17.00
CA VAL A 318 -4.07 13.33 -15.91
C VAL A 318 -5.32 14.05 -16.42
N ASP A 319 -5.26 14.69 -17.60
CA ASP A 319 -6.41 15.32 -18.24
C ASP A 319 -7.51 14.30 -18.57
N ARG A 320 -7.14 13.11 -19.07
CA ARG A 320 -8.07 11.99 -19.28
C ARG A 320 -8.82 11.63 -18.01
N TRP A 321 -8.09 11.47 -16.90
CA TRP A 321 -8.71 11.14 -15.61
C TRP A 321 -9.59 12.27 -15.08
N LEU A 322 -9.16 13.54 -15.19
CA LEU A 322 -9.99 14.69 -14.80
C LEU A 322 -11.30 14.78 -15.60
N ALA A 323 -11.26 14.44 -16.89
CA ALA A 323 -12.45 14.38 -17.73
C ALA A 323 -13.40 13.22 -17.35
N HIS A 324 -12.86 12.13 -16.80
CA HIS A 324 -13.62 10.92 -16.48
C HIS A 324 -14.14 10.88 -15.03
N ALA A 325 -13.36 11.34 -14.05
CA ALA A 325 -13.71 11.31 -12.63
C ALA A 325 -14.91 12.21 -12.24
N GLY A 326 -15.36 13.08 -13.15
CA GLY A 326 -16.50 13.96 -12.98
C GLY A 326 -16.18 15.15 -12.07
N ASP A 327 -17.14 15.53 -11.20
CA ASP A 327 -16.97 16.66 -10.28
C ASP A 327 -15.93 16.33 -9.20
N SER A 328 -14.67 16.73 -9.47
CA SER A 328 -13.53 16.51 -8.59
C SER A 328 -13.67 17.16 -7.20
N SER A 329 -14.67 18.03 -6.98
CA SER A 329 -14.97 18.58 -5.65
C SER A 329 -15.64 17.55 -4.72
N LYS A 330 -16.23 16.48 -5.27
CA LYS A 330 -16.90 15.42 -4.51
C LYS A 330 -15.95 14.34 -4.01
N TRP A 331 -14.72 14.30 -4.53
CA TRP A 331 -13.73 13.27 -4.23
C TRP A 331 -12.55 13.89 -3.51
N VAL A 332 -12.34 13.53 -2.24
CA VAL A 332 -11.35 14.16 -1.37
C VAL A 332 -10.31 13.11 -1.00
N GLY A 333 -9.06 13.31 -1.44
CA GLY A 333 -7.96 12.40 -1.17
C GLY A 333 -6.60 12.97 -1.54
N ALA A 334 -5.54 12.51 -0.86
CA ALA A 334 -4.17 12.97 -1.11
C ALA A 334 -3.73 12.74 -2.57
N THR A 335 -4.22 11.67 -3.21
CA THR A 335 -3.88 11.34 -4.60
C THR A 335 -4.43 12.36 -5.61
N HIS A 336 -5.62 12.92 -5.37
CA HIS A 336 -6.22 13.97 -6.21
C HIS A 336 -5.33 15.21 -6.23
N ALA A 337 -4.95 15.70 -5.05
CA ALA A 337 -4.06 16.85 -4.91
C ALA A 337 -2.69 16.59 -5.58
N LYS A 338 -2.13 15.38 -5.41
CA LYS A 338 -0.89 14.96 -6.07
C LYS A 338 -1.01 14.99 -7.60
N LEU A 339 -2.10 14.51 -8.18
CA LEU A 339 -2.32 14.52 -9.63
C LEU A 339 -2.40 15.95 -10.19
N ILE A 340 -3.16 16.83 -9.54
CA ILE A 340 -3.30 18.22 -9.96
C ILE A 340 -1.95 18.96 -9.88
N ALA A 341 -1.23 18.83 -8.76
CA ALA A 341 0.07 19.44 -8.57
C ALA A 341 1.10 18.93 -9.60
N ARG A 342 1.07 17.62 -9.88
CA ARG A 342 1.95 16.97 -10.86
C ARG A 342 1.70 17.46 -12.29
N ARG A 343 0.43 17.55 -12.68
CA ARG A 343 0.02 18.14 -13.97
C ARG A 343 0.50 19.58 -14.10
N GLN A 344 0.27 20.42 -13.09
CA GLN A 344 0.75 21.81 -13.09
C GLN A 344 2.26 21.87 -13.26
N LYS A 345 3.01 21.02 -12.54
CA LYS A 345 4.46 20.96 -12.66
C LYS A 345 4.93 20.53 -14.05
N ALA A 346 4.22 19.60 -14.68
CA ALA A 346 4.47 19.17 -16.06
C ALA A 346 4.35 20.34 -17.06
N PHE A 347 3.29 21.14 -16.93
CA PHE A 347 3.09 22.33 -17.77
C PHE A 347 4.24 23.33 -17.62
N GLU A 348 4.64 23.64 -16.38
CA GLU A 348 5.75 24.56 -16.12
C GLU A 348 7.07 24.10 -16.75
N LEU A 349 7.38 22.81 -16.64
CA LEU A 349 8.61 22.25 -17.22
C LEU A 349 8.57 22.32 -18.75
N LEU A 350 7.43 22.01 -19.36
CA LEU A 350 7.27 22.03 -20.82
C LEU A 350 7.41 23.45 -21.39
N GLN A 351 6.90 24.47 -20.67
CA GLN A 351 7.10 25.88 -21.02
C GLN A 351 8.57 26.30 -20.93
N LYS A 352 9.28 25.89 -19.87
CA LYS A 352 10.72 26.17 -19.70
C LYS A 352 11.60 25.52 -20.75
N SER A 353 11.22 24.34 -21.26
CA SER A 353 11.96 23.66 -22.34
C SER A 353 11.70 24.25 -23.73
N SER A 354 10.73 25.15 -23.87
CA SER A 354 10.32 25.74 -25.16
C SER A 354 10.80 27.18 -25.36
N GLY A 355 11.43 27.80 -24.36
CA GLY A 355 11.95 29.17 -24.39
C GLY A 355 13.47 29.21 -24.26
#